data_AF-A0A928B609-F1
#
_entry.id   AF-A0A928B609-F1
#
_cell.length_a   1.000
_cell.length_b   1.000
_cell.length_c   1.000
_cell.angle_alpha   90.00
_cell.angle_beta   90.00
_cell.angle_gamma   90.00
#
_symmetry.space_group_name_H-M   'P 1'
#
loop_
_entity.id
_entity.type
_entity.pdbx_description
1 polymer ?
#
loop_
_entity_poly.entity_id
_entity_poly.type
_entity_poly.pdbx_seq_one_letter_code
_entity_poly.pdbx_strand_id
1 'polypeptide(L)'
;MRNIERKCKIMVAQSNDRGRREELLGKMLVGAGMAKLPSTAKQIISRSISDVDLDTCFFVAVQDFNFSRSHLITQKLIRMAIQGIPVFVSAKHIPNQVLQFCEVYY
;
A
#
# COMPACT_ATOMS: atom_id res chain seq x y z
N MET A 1 0.65 -12.13 26.20
CA MET A 1 0.12 -11.02 25.38
C MET A 1 1.31 -10.24 24.85
N ARG A 2 1.63 -10.37 23.54
CA ARG A 2 2.75 -9.62 22.94
C ARG A 2 2.30 -8.17 22.72
N ASN A 3 3.04 -7.23 23.31
CA ASN A 3 2.85 -5.79 23.11
C ASN A 3 2.76 -5.44 21.62
N ILE A 4 1.60 -4.97 21.20
CA ILE A 4 1.34 -4.48 19.84
C ILE A 4 1.69 -3.00 19.83
N GLU A 5 2.98 -2.68 19.85
CA GLU A 5 3.46 -1.41 19.28
C GLU A 5 3.86 -1.63 17.82
N ARG A 6 3.08 -2.41 17.05
CA ARG A 6 3.24 -2.39 15.60
C ARG A 6 2.68 -1.06 15.12
N LYS A 7 3.57 -0.07 14.93
CA LYS A 7 3.26 1.08 14.07
C LYS A 7 2.83 0.52 12.71
N CYS A 8 1.54 0.56 12.41
CA CYS A 8 1.04 0.18 11.09
C CYS A 8 1.65 1.14 10.07
N LYS A 9 2.43 0.58 9.14
CA LYS A 9 3.14 1.30 8.08
C LYS A 9 2.42 1.09 6.76
N ILE A 10 2.60 2.05 5.84
CA ILE A 10 2.23 1.87 4.45
C ILE A 10 3.15 0.80 3.87
N MET A 11 2.58 -0.29 3.37
CA MET A 11 3.31 -1.36 2.72
C MET A 11 3.53 -0.99 1.26
N VAL A 12 4.79 -0.85 0.85
CA VAL A 12 5.16 -0.34 -0.48
C VAL A 12 5.91 -1.39 -1.28
N ALA A 13 5.34 -1.84 -2.40
CA ALA A 13 6.09 -2.57 -3.41
C ALA A 13 6.86 -1.58 -4.31
N GLN A 14 8.19 -1.58 -4.20
CA GLN A 14 9.05 -0.67 -4.95
C GLN A 14 9.78 -1.40 -6.07
N SER A 15 9.54 -0.97 -7.31
CA SER A 15 10.33 -1.40 -8.47
C SER A 15 10.16 -0.41 -9.62
N ASN A 16 11.14 -0.35 -10.52
CA ASN A 16 11.00 0.38 -11.78
C ASN A 16 10.06 -0.35 -12.76
N ASP A 17 10.04 -1.68 -12.70
CA ASP A 17 9.18 -2.52 -13.53
C ASP A 17 7.76 -2.62 -12.97
N ARG A 18 6.75 -2.37 -13.82
CA ARG A 18 5.34 -2.36 -13.41
C ARG A 18 4.81 -3.77 -13.13
N GLY A 19 5.22 -4.77 -13.91
CA GLY A 19 4.80 -6.16 -13.71
C GLY A 19 5.30 -6.70 -12.36
N ARG A 20 6.55 -6.39 -12.02
CA ARG A 20 7.16 -6.73 -10.74
C ARG A 20 6.45 -6.07 -9.56
N ARG A 21 6.12 -4.78 -9.68
CA ARG A 21 5.33 -4.07 -8.66
C ARG A 21 3.99 -4.77 -8.40
N GLU A 22 3.27 -5.15 -9.46
CA GLU A 22 1.98 -5.87 -9.34
C GLU A 22 2.14 -7.26 -8.72
N GLU A 23 3.18 -7.99 -9.11
CA GLU A 23 3.50 -9.31 -8.54
C GLU A 23 3.77 -9.21 -7.03
N LEU A 24 4.60 -8.24 -6.62
CA LEU A 24 4.92 -7.99 -5.22
C LEU A 24 3.67 -7.59 -4.44
N LEU A 25 2.88 -6.65 -4.96
CA LEU A 25 1.65 -6.20 -4.32
C LEU A 25 0.67 -7.36 -4.12
N GLY A 26 0.53 -8.24 -5.12
CA GLY A 26 -0.26 -9.46 -5.01
C GLY A 26 0.24 -10.41 -3.92
N LYS A 27 1.55 -10.63 -3.82
CA LYS A 27 2.15 -11.45 -2.74
C LYS A 27 1.95 -10.82 -1.36
N MET A 28 2.07 -9.50 -1.25
CA MET A 28 1.86 -8.76 0.01
C MET A 28 0.41 -8.91 0.48
N LEU A 29 -0.55 -8.77 -0.43
CA LEU A 29 -1.98 -8.96 -0.12
C LEU A 29 -2.29 -10.40 0.32
N VAL A 30 -1.69 -11.40 -0.32
CA VAL A 30 -1.82 -12.80 0.11
C VAL A 30 -1.21 -13.00 1.51
N GLY A 31 0.00 -12.49 1.74
CA GLY A 31 0.67 -12.58 3.04
C GLY A 31 -0.09 -11.86 4.16
N ALA A 32 -0.84 -10.82 3.83
CA ALA A 32 -1.72 -10.10 4.75
C ALA A 32 -3.11 -10.74 4.93
N GLY A 33 -3.41 -11.84 4.22
CA GLY A 33 -4.70 -12.53 4.31
C GLY A 33 -5.85 -11.87 3.54
N MET A 34 -5.56 -10.88 2.69
CA MET A 34 -6.57 -10.18 1.86
C MET A 34 -7.06 -11.06 0.70
N ALA A 35 -6.27 -12.03 0.28
CA ALA A 35 -6.60 -12.98 -0.76
C ALA A 35 -5.92 -14.33 -0.53
N LYS A 36 -6.51 -15.41 -1.03
CA LYS A 36 -5.90 -16.76 -0.97
C LYS A 36 -4.86 -17.00 -2.07
N LEU A 37 -5.02 -16.35 -3.22
CA LEU A 37 -4.19 -16.53 -4.41
C LEU A 37 -3.75 -15.17 -4.97
N PRO A 38 -2.53 -15.08 -5.54
CA PRO A 38 -2.07 -13.84 -6.18
C PRO A 38 -2.99 -13.36 -7.31
N SER A 39 -3.59 -14.28 -8.08
CA SER A 39 -4.53 -13.94 -9.15
C SER A 39 -5.79 -13.25 -8.61
N THR A 40 -6.32 -13.70 -7.47
CA THR A 40 -7.43 -13.04 -6.77
C THR A 40 -7.00 -11.70 -6.18
N ALA A 41 -5.80 -11.63 -5.60
CA ALA A 41 -5.24 -10.38 -5.08
C ALA A 41 -5.16 -9.29 -6.16
N LYS A 42 -4.81 -9.66 -7.40
CA LYS A 42 -4.77 -8.72 -8.53
C LYS A 42 -6.13 -8.12 -8.89
N GLN A 43 -7.24 -8.80 -8.60
CA GLN A 43 -8.58 -8.31 -8.92
C GLN A 43 -9.04 -7.20 -7.97
N ILE A 44 -8.48 -7.14 -6.76
CA ILE A 44 -8.81 -6.12 -5.74
C ILE A 44 -7.82 -4.95 -5.72
N ILE A 45 -6.79 -4.99 -6.57
CA ILE A 45 -5.83 -3.89 -6.73
C ILE A 45 -6.43 -2.84 -7.67
N SER A 46 -6.61 -1.63 -7.18
CA SER A 46 -6.98 -0.47 -7.98
C SER A 46 -5.79 0.03 -8.80
N ARG A 47 -6.05 0.50 -10.02
CA ARG A 47 -4.99 1.06 -10.89
C ARG A 47 -4.53 2.41 -10.37
N SER A 48 -5.46 3.26 -9.98
CA SER A 48 -5.22 4.58 -9.43
C SER A 48 -5.81 4.71 -8.02
N ILE A 49 -5.23 5.63 -7.25
CA ILE A 49 -5.79 6.05 -5.97
C ILE A 49 -7.13 6.77 -6.12
N SER A 50 -7.37 7.35 -7.30
CA SER A 50 -8.64 8.02 -7.64
C SER A 50 -9.80 7.03 -7.79
N ASP A 51 -9.52 5.73 -7.96
CA ASP A 51 -10.53 4.68 -8.08
C ASP A 51 -10.96 4.15 -6.70
N VAL A 52 -10.43 4.72 -5.61
CA VAL A 52 -10.68 4.27 -4.23
C VAL A 52 -11.38 5.38 -3.47
N ASP A 53 -12.55 5.08 -2.91
CA ASP A 53 -13.19 5.96 -1.93
C ASP A 53 -12.48 5.81 -0.57
N LEU A 54 -11.58 6.75 -0.30
CA LEU A 54 -10.77 6.76 0.92
C LEU A 54 -11.55 7.10 2.19
N ASP A 55 -12.82 7.50 2.09
CA ASP A 55 -13.66 7.78 3.26
C ASP A 55 -14.41 6.53 3.76
N THR A 56 -14.60 5.53 2.90
CA THR A 56 -15.38 4.32 3.23
C THR A 56 -14.61 3.01 3.10
N CYS A 57 -13.44 3.00 2.48
CA CYS A 57 -12.69 1.75 2.25
C CYS A 57 -12.14 1.12 3.54
N PHE A 58 -12.15 -0.22 3.59
CA PHE A 58 -11.58 -1.00 4.71
C PHE A 58 -10.08 -1.30 4.54
N PHE A 59 -9.55 -1.12 3.34
CA PHE A 59 -8.12 -1.21 3.02
C PHE A 59 -7.86 -0.44 1.72
N VAL A 60 -6.59 -0.14 1.45
CA VAL A 60 -6.14 0.46 0.19
C VAL A 60 -5.19 -0.50 -0.50
N ALA A 61 -5.41 -0.78 -1.78
CA ALA A 61 -4.50 -1.54 -2.63
C ALA A 61 -4.36 -0.85 -3.99
N VAL A 62 -3.23 -0.18 -4.26
CA VAL A 62 -3.05 0.65 -5.46
C VAL A 62 -1.76 0.33 -6.21
N GLN A 63 -1.85 0.10 -7.52
CA GLN A 63 -0.74 -0.33 -8.37
C GLN A 63 0.25 0.80 -8.73
N ASP A 64 -0.21 2.02 -8.95
CA ASP A 64 0.66 3.09 -9.46
C ASP A 64 0.53 4.36 -8.62
N PHE A 65 1.03 4.31 -7.38
CA PHE A 65 1.04 5.46 -6.48
C PHE A 65 2.31 6.31 -6.65
N ASN A 66 2.12 7.63 -6.68
CA ASN A 66 3.20 8.60 -6.75
C ASN A 66 3.16 9.52 -5.52
N PHE A 67 4.03 9.25 -4.55
CA PHE A 67 4.15 10.03 -3.32
C PHE A 67 4.45 11.52 -3.58
N SER A 68 5.22 11.85 -4.61
CA SER A 68 5.63 13.23 -4.90
C SER A 68 4.50 14.08 -5.50
N ARG A 69 3.56 13.46 -6.21
CA ARG A 69 2.43 14.18 -6.85
C ARG A 69 1.21 14.33 -5.95
N SER A 70 1.18 13.62 -4.83
CA SER A 70 -0.07 13.38 -4.09
C SER A 70 0.09 13.67 -2.59
N HIS A 71 0.71 14.79 -2.20
CA HIS A 71 1.06 15.08 -0.80
C HIS A 71 -0.14 14.95 0.17
N LEU A 72 -1.28 15.55 -0.15
CA LEU A 72 -2.50 15.46 0.69
C LEU A 72 -3.00 14.02 0.83
N ILE A 73 -3.00 13.27 -0.27
CA ILE A 73 -3.40 11.87 -0.28
C ILE A 73 -2.40 11.02 0.51
N THR A 74 -1.09 11.27 0.37
CA THR A 74 -0.06 10.61 1.17
C THR A 74 -0.30 10.83 2.66
N GLN A 75 -0.62 12.05 3.10
CA GLN A 75 -0.98 12.31 4.49
C GLN A 75 -2.24 11.54 4.92
N LYS A 76 -3.25 11.44 4.03
CA LYS A 76 -4.45 10.61 4.30
C LYS A 76 -4.08 9.13 4.46
N LEU A 77 -3.27 8.57 3.56
CA LEU A 77 -2.80 7.19 3.65
C LEU A 77 -1.97 6.92 4.90
N ILE A 78 -1.12 7.87 5.33
CA ILE A 78 -0.38 7.77 6.59
C ILE A 78 -1.35 7.72 7.77
N ARG A 79 -2.34 8.62 7.81
CA ARG A 79 -3.36 8.62 8.87
C ARG A 79 -4.15 7.31 8.92
N MET A 80 -4.58 6.81 7.76
CA MET A 80 -5.27 5.53 7.64
C MET A 80 -4.41 4.38 8.19
N ALA A 81 -3.13 4.33 7.82
CA ALA A 81 -2.20 3.35 8.35
C ALA A 81 -2.08 3.46 9.88
N ILE A 82 -1.90 4.66 10.43
CA ILE A 82 -1.84 4.89 11.89
C ILE A 82 -3.13 4.44 12.59
N GLN A 83 -4.29 4.61 11.95
CA GLN A 83 -5.60 4.16 12.45
C GLN A 83 -5.82 2.64 12.32
N GLY A 84 -4.84 1.90 11.80
CA GLY A 84 -4.92 0.45 11.64
C GLY A 84 -5.59 0.00 10.33
N ILE A 85 -5.90 0.92 9.42
CA ILE A 85 -6.41 0.58 8.09
C ILE A 85 -5.22 0.13 7.23
N PRO A 86 -5.23 -1.10 6.67
CA PRO A 86 -4.13 -1.59 5.85
C PRO A 86 -3.98 -0.79 4.55
N VAL A 87 -2.76 -0.33 4.27
CA VAL A 87 -2.44 0.42 3.06
C VAL A 87 -1.33 -0.29 2.30
N PHE A 88 -1.66 -0.77 1.11
CA PHE A 88 -0.77 -1.39 0.15
C PHE A 88 -0.70 -0.51 -1.08
N VAL A 89 0.50 -0.05 -1.43
CA VAL A 89 0.72 0.69 -2.66
C VAL A 89 1.94 0.15 -3.39
N SER A 90 2.00 0.37 -4.69
CA SER A 90 3.26 0.21 -5.40
C SER A 90 3.70 1.50 -6.06
N ALA A 91 4.99 1.78 -5.96
CA ALA A 91 5.60 3.05 -6.35
C ALA A 91 6.97 2.84 -6.97
N LYS A 92 7.39 3.74 -7.86
CA LYS A 92 8.77 3.75 -8.39
C LYS A 92 9.75 4.36 -7.39
N HIS A 93 9.31 5.43 -6.73
CA HIS A 93 10.14 6.25 -5.87
C HIS A 93 9.38 6.60 -4.58
N ILE A 94 10.09 6.53 -3.45
CA ILE A 94 9.58 6.89 -2.13
C ILE A 94 10.42 8.05 -1.61
N PRO A 95 9.86 9.25 -1.42
CA PRO A 95 10.59 10.38 -0.85
C PRO A 95 11.08 10.08 0.57
N ASN A 96 12.30 10.54 0.90
CA ASN A 96 12.89 10.35 2.24
C ASN A 96 11.99 10.83 3.38
N GLN A 97 11.22 11.90 3.15
CA GLN A 97 10.30 12.50 4.12
C GLN A 97 9.22 11.53 4.62
N VAL A 98 8.82 10.56 3.79
CA VAL A 98 7.74 9.61 4.11
C VAL A 98 8.25 8.20 4.41
N LEU A 99 9.56 7.94 4.18
CA LEU A 99 10.16 6.62 4.29
C LEU A 99 9.98 6.00 5.68
N GLN A 100 9.98 6.81 6.75
CA GLN A 100 9.73 6.34 8.12
C GLN A 100 8.35 5.73 8.34
N PHE A 101 7.37 6.11 7.52
CA PHE A 101 5.99 5.58 7.54
C PHE A 101 5.79 4.40 6.59
N CYS A 102 6.83 4.00 5.86
CA CYS A 102 6.78 2.95 4.87
C CYS A 102 7.49 1.67 5.34
N GLU A 103 6.95 0.54 4.92
CA GLU A 103 7.61 -0.76 4.93
C GLU A 103 7.77 -1.20 3.47
N VAL A 104 9.02 -1.29 3.01
CA VAL A 104 9.34 -1.39 1.58
C VAL A 104 9.70 -2.83 1.21
N TYR A 105 9.14 -3.29 0.10
CA TYR A 105 9.32 -4.63 -0.48
C TYR A 105 9.87 -4.50 -1.91
N TYR A 106 10.84 -5.35 -2.27
CA TYR A 106 11.60 -5.32 -3.54
C TYR A 106 11.42 -6.61 -4.38
#